data_AF-A0A376VX22-F1
#
_entry.id   AF-A0A376VX22-F1
#
_cell.length_a   1.000
_cell.length_b   1.000
_cell.length_c   1.000
_cell.angle_alpha   90.00
_cell.angle_beta   90.00
_cell.angle_gamma   90.00
#
_symmetry.space_group_name_H-M   'P 1'
#
loop_
_entity.id
_entity.type
_entity.pdbx_description
1 polymer ?
#
loop_
_entity_poly.entity_id
_entity_poly.type
_entity_poly.pdbx_seq_one_letter_code
_entity_poly.pdbx_strand_id
1 'polypeptide(L)'
;MQKTIIDVLPQRLIDGLGVAGGIMPAIGFAVLLKIMMKNVYIPYFILGFVAAAWLKLPVLAIAAAALAMALIDLLRKSPEPTQPAAQKEEFEDGI
;
A
#
# COMPACT_ATOMS: atom_id res chain seq x y z
N MET A 1 -18.60 40.07 -3.93
CA MET A 1 -18.92 39.81 -5.34
C MET A 1 -17.75 39.05 -5.97
N GLN A 2 -17.63 37.74 -5.73
CA GLN A 2 -16.58 36.91 -6.36
C GLN A 2 -17.27 35.76 -7.07
N LYS A 3 -17.92 36.11 -8.18
CA LYS A 3 -18.45 35.12 -9.12
C LYS A 3 -17.33 34.80 -10.13
N THR A 4 -17.15 33.51 -10.37
CA THR A 4 -16.85 33.01 -11.72
C THR A 4 -15.39 33.06 -12.18
N ILE A 5 -14.47 32.40 -11.46
CA ILE A 5 -13.35 31.70 -12.15
C ILE A 5 -13.77 30.25 -12.40
N ILE A 6 -14.39 29.64 -11.38
CA ILE A 6 -14.92 28.26 -11.43
C ILE A 6 -16.08 28.10 -12.43
N ASP A 7 -16.94 29.13 -12.61
CA ASP A 7 -18.05 29.10 -13.60
C ASP A 7 -17.56 29.29 -15.06
N VAL A 8 -16.30 29.71 -15.30
CA VAL A 8 -15.72 29.82 -16.66
C VAL A 8 -15.00 28.52 -17.06
N LEU A 9 -14.63 27.70 -16.08
CA LEU A 9 -14.00 26.42 -16.35
C LEU A 9 -15.07 25.43 -16.83
N PRO A 10 -14.87 24.75 -17.97
CA PRO A 10 -15.82 23.78 -18.45
C PRO A 10 -15.97 22.66 -17.41
N GLN A 11 -17.20 22.21 -17.16
CA GLN A 11 -17.53 21.15 -16.20
C GLN A 11 -16.57 19.95 -16.32
N ARG A 12 -16.19 19.60 -17.55
CA ARG A 12 -15.26 18.51 -17.88
C ARG A 12 -13.86 18.66 -17.27
N LEU A 13 -13.36 19.89 -17.11
CA LEU A 13 -12.06 20.13 -16.49
C LEU A 13 -12.14 19.96 -14.98
N ILE A 14 -13.24 20.41 -14.36
CA ILE A 14 -13.50 20.21 -12.93
C ILE A 14 -13.71 18.72 -12.64
N ASP A 15 -14.47 18.02 -13.48
CA ASP A 15 -14.68 16.57 -13.41
C ASP A 15 -13.35 15.82 -13.57
N GLY A 16 -12.52 16.23 -14.53
CA GLY A 16 -11.18 15.66 -14.75
C GLY A 16 -10.24 15.87 -13.56
N LEU A 17 -10.28 17.05 -12.94
CA LEU A 17 -9.51 17.33 -11.72
C LEU A 17 -10.02 16.51 -10.52
N GLY A 18 -11.34 16.28 -10.44
CA GLY A 18 -11.95 15.40 -9.43
C GLY A 18 -11.50 13.95 -9.55
N VAL A 19 -11.47 13.41 -10.77
CA VAL A 19 -10.93 12.06 -11.04
C VAL A 19 -9.44 12.00 -10.73
N ALA A 20 -8.66 13.00 -11.15
CA ALA A 20 -7.23 13.06 -10.86
C ALA A 20 -6.95 13.09 -9.33
N GLY A 21 -7.73 13.88 -8.58
CA GLY A 21 -7.67 13.91 -7.12
C GLY A 21 -8.06 12.58 -6.48
N GLY A 22 -9.06 11.89 -7.03
CA GLY A 22 -9.51 10.58 -6.55
C GLY A 22 -8.50 9.44 -6.74
N ILE A 23 -7.56 9.57 -7.69
CA ILE A 23 -6.51 8.57 -7.94
C ILE A 23 -5.31 8.75 -6.98
N MET A 24 -5.15 9.93 -6.36
CA MET A 24 -4.02 10.24 -5.48
C MET A 24 -3.80 9.23 -4.33
N PRO A 25 -4.84 8.70 -3.64
CA PRO A 25 -4.65 7.66 -2.63
C PRO A 25 -4.05 6.36 -3.20
N ALA A 26 -4.46 5.97 -4.41
CA ALA A 26 -3.93 4.78 -5.07
C ALA A 26 -2.45 4.94 -5.44
N ILE A 27 -2.05 6.14 -5.89
CA ILE A 27 -0.64 6.47 -6.12
C ILE A 27 0.16 6.40 -4.83
N GLY A 28 -0.39 6.90 -3.72
CA GLY A 28 0.23 6.80 -2.39
C GLY A 28 0.52 5.35 -1.98
N PHE A 29 -0.46 4.46 -2.13
CA PHE A 29 -0.25 3.03 -1.89
C PHE A 29 0.76 2.41 -2.85
N ALA A 30 0.75 2.79 -4.13
CA ALA A 30 1.69 2.27 -5.12
C ALA A 30 3.15 2.65 -4.80
N VAL A 31 3.40 3.89 -4.35
CA VAL A 31 4.74 4.33 -3.94
C VAL A 31 5.22 3.55 -2.72
N LEU A 32 4.37 3.39 -1.70
CA LEU A 32 4.70 2.62 -0.50
C LEU A 32 4.97 1.16 -0.84
N LEU A 33 4.12 0.54 -1.67
CA LEU A 33 4.33 -0.83 -2.12
C LEU A 33 5.62 -0.96 -2.92
N LYS A 34 5.91 -0.03 -3.84
CA LYS A 34 7.15 -0.06 -4.61
C LYS A 34 8.40 -0.08 -3.71
N ILE A 35 8.39 0.68 -2.62
CA ILE A 35 9.51 0.74 -1.66
C ILE A 35 9.60 -0.55 -0.82
N MET A 36 8.49 -1.24 -0.56
CA MET A 36 8.46 -2.44 0.28
C MET A 36 8.45 -3.78 -0.49
N MET A 37 8.19 -3.75 -1.80
CA MET A 37 7.87 -4.95 -2.57
C MET A 37 9.15 -5.66 -3.03
N LYS A 38 9.40 -6.83 -2.43
CA LYS A 38 10.36 -7.82 -2.93
C LYS A 38 9.62 -8.94 -3.66
N ASN A 39 10.26 -9.58 -4.65
CA ASN A 39 9.66 -10.69 -5.42
C ASN A 39 9.10 -11.82 -4.54
N VAL A 40 9.71 -12.06 -3.37
CA VAL A 40 9.29 -13.09 -2.41
C VAL A 40 7.97 -12.72 -1.71
N TYR A 41 7.62 -11.44 -1.62
CA TYR A 41 6.43 -10.96 -0.88
C TYR A 41 5.20 -10.75 -1.77
N ILE A 42 5.34 -10.81 -3.09
CA ILE A 42 4.23 -10.75 -4.06
C ILE A 42 3.08 -11.72 -3.70
N PRO A 43 3.31 -13.02 -3.43
CA PRO A 43 2.22 -13.92 -3.09
C PRO A 43 1.49 -13.55 -1.78
N TYR A 44 2.21 -13.05 -0.78
CA TYR A 44 1.61 -12.57 0.47
C TYR A 44 0.75 -11.32 0.25
N PHE A 45 1.20 -10.41 -0.62
CA PHE A 45 0.43 -9.23 -1.00
C PHE A 45 -0.88 -9.60 -1.71
N ILE A 46 -0.84 -10.51 -2.69
CA ILE A 46 -2.04 -10.95 -3.41
C ILE A 46 -3.04 -11.62 -2.46
N LEU A 47 -2.56 -12.46 -1.54
CA LEU A 47 -3.42 -13.14 -0.57
C LEU A 47 -4.11 -12.15 0.37
N GLY A 48 -3.37 -11.16 0.90
CA GLY A 48 -3.93 -10.08 1.71
C GLY A 48 -4.92 -9.21 0.92
N PHE A 49 -4.64 -8.93 -0.35
CA PHE A 49 -5.51 -8.15 -1.23
C PHE A 49 -6.85 -8.87 -1.51
N VAL A 50 -6.80 -10.17 -1.80
CA VAL A 50 -8.02 -10.99 -1.98
C VAL A 50 -8.84 -11.03 -0.70
N ALA A 51 -8.17 -11.20 0.46
CA ALA A 51 -8.84 -11.14 1.75
C ALA A 51 -9.51 -9.77 1.98
N ALA A 52 -8.82 -8.67 1.67
CA ALA A 52 -9.37 -7.31 1.79
C ALA A 52 -10.56 -7.05 0.86
N ALA A 53 -10.53 -7.58 -0.36
CA ALA A 53 -11.60 -7.41 -1.34
C ALA A 53 -12.88 -8.17 -0.95
N TRP A 54 -12.76 -9.34 -0.33
CA TRP A 54 -13.90 -10.25 -0.09
C TRP A 54 -14.43 -10.23 1.34
N LEU A 55 -13.60 -9.96 2.37
CA LEU A 55 -14.07 -10.01 3.76
C LEU A 55 -14.93 -8.81 4.16
N LYS A 56 -14.95 -7.72 3.37
CA LYS A 56 -15.66 -6.46 3.69
C LYS A 56 -15.37 -5.96 5.14
N LEU A 57 -14.20 -6.32 5.67
CA LEU A 57 -13.72 -5.95 6.99
C LEU A 57 -12.87 -4.67 6.89
N PRO A 58 -12.76 -3.89 7.99
CA PRO A 58 -11.83 -2.78 8.03
C PRO A 58 -10.40 -3.29 7.81
N VAL A 59 -9.61 -2.54 7.01
CA VAL A 59 -8.22 -2.87 6.68
C VAL A 59 -7.38 -3.14 7.94
N LEU A 60 -7.67 -2.42 9.02
CA LEU A 60 -7.00 -2.59 10.32
C LEU A 60 -7.18 -4.00 10.91
N ALA A 61 -8.36 -4.62 10.77
CA ALA A 61 -8.62 -5.96 11.29
C ALA A 61 -7.80 -7.02 10.53
N ILE A 62 -7.71 -6.87 9.22
CA ILE A 62 -6.95 -7.77 8.36
C ILE A 62 -5.45 -7.63 8.65
N ALA A 63 -4.96 -6.39 8.82
CA ALA A 63 -3.58 -6.12 9.19
C ALA A 63 -3.23 -6.69 10.57
N ALA A 64 -4.11 -6.53 11.57
CA ALA A 64 -3.91 -7.07 12.91
C ALA A 64 -3.86 -8.61 12.91
N ALA A 65 -4.73 -9.27 12.13
CA ALA A 65 -4.70 -10.72 11.97
C ALA A 65 -3.41 -11.20 11.29
N ALA A 66 -2.96 -10.53 10.23
CA ALA A 66 -1.70 -10.83 9.56
C ALA A 66 -0.50 -10.63 10.50
N LEU A 67 -0.51 -9.57 11.32
CA LEU A 67 0.50 -9.31 12.32
C LEU A 67 0.54 -10.40 13.39
N ALA A 68 -0.61 -10.83 13.90
CA ALA A 68 -0.69 -11.92 14.87
C ALA A 68 -0.13 -13.23 14.31
N MET A 69 -0.47 -13.57 13.05
CA MET A 69 0.10 -14.74 12.37
C MET A 69 1.63 -14.64 12.22
N ALA A 70 2.14 -13.47 11.82
CA ALA A 70 3.58 -13.24 11.70
C ALA A 70 4.31 -13.34 13.04
N LEU A 71 3.73 -12.81 14.13
CA LEU A 71 4.30 -12.93 15.48
C LEU A 71 4.34 -14.39 15.95
N ILE A 72 3.27 -15.16 15.72
CA ILE A 72 3.23 -16.58 16.07
C ILE A 72 4.30 -17.36 15.29
N ASP A 73 4.46 -17.08 13.98
CA ASP A 73 5.49 -17.72 13.17
C ASP A 73 6.90 -17.35 13.65
N LEU A 74 7.15 -16.08 13.98
CA LEU A 74 8.40 -15.60 14.57
C LEU A 74 8.74 -16.23 15.92
N LEU A 75 7.74 -16.53 16.75
CA LEU A 75 7.96 -17.20 18.05
C LEU A 75 8.20 -18.70 17.89
N ARG A 76 7.64 -19.32 16.84
CA ARG A 76 7.78 -20.76 16.56
C ARG A 76 9.05 -21.09 15.80
N LYS A 77 9.54 -20.17 14.95
CA LYS A 77 10.86 -20.25 14.34
C LYS A 77 11.90 -19.76 15.34
N SER A 78 12.98 -20.52 15.57
CA SER A 78 14.15 -19.98 16.28
C SER A 78 14.56 -18.65 15.66
N PRO A 79 15.14 -17.70 16.43
CA PRO A 79 15.45 -16.35 15.94
C PRO A 79 16.57 -16.41 14.90
N GLU A 80 16.24 -16.85 13.68
CA GLU A 80 16.95 -16.37 12.51
C GLU A 80 16.72 -14.86 12.47
N PRO A 81 17.79 -14.06 12.32
CA PRO A 81 17.65 -12.62 12.25
C PRO A 81 16.71 -12.34 11.09
N THR A 82 15.51 -11.87 11.44
CA THR A 82 14.62 -11.17 10.54
C THR A 82 15.37 -9.90 10.19
N GLN A 83 16.27 -10.03 9.23
CA GLN A 83 17.08 -8.95 8.72
C GLN A 83 16.09 -7.88 8.27
N PRO A 84 16.13 -6.69 8.88
CA PRO A 84 15.33 -5.57 8.43
C PRO A 84 15.47 -5.46 6.93
N ALA A 85 14.36 -5.49 6.20
CA ALA A 85 14.36 -5.53 4.74
C ALA A 85 15.18 -4.39 4.12
N ALA A 86 15.32 -3.27 4.86
CA ALA A 86 16.17 -2.13 4.52
C ALA A 86 17.67 -2.49 4.36
N GLN A 87 18.18 -3.47 5.11
CA GLN A 87 19.61 -3.75 5.12
C GLN A 87 20.04 -4.65 3.95
N LYS A 88 19.13 -5.46 3.37
CA LYS A 88 19.48 -6.35 2.25
C LYS A 88 19.56 -5.64 0.90
N GLU A 89 18.93 -4.48 0.75
CA GLU A 89 18.95 -3.72 -0.50
C GLU A 89 20.21 -2.85 -0.63
N GLU A 90 20.72 -2.29 0.47
CA GLU A 90 21.96 -1.50 0.46
C GLU A 90 23.21 -2.32 0.10
N PHE A 91 23.19 -3.65 0.32
CA PHE A 91 24.29 -4.55 -0.06
C PHE A 91 24.21 -5.08 -1.49
N GLU A 92 23.06 -4.97 -2.17
CA GLU A 92 22.86 -5.53 -3.53
C GLU A 92 22.89 -4.44 -4.62
N ASP A 93 22.50 -3.20 -4.27
CA ASP A 93 22.50 -2.04 -5.20
C ASP A 93 23.82 -1.22 -5.15
N GLY A 94 24.77 -1.67 -4.33
CA GLY A 94 26.08 -1.05 -4.07
C GLY A 94 27.27 -1.85 -4.60
N ILE A 95 27.22 -2.30 -5.86
CA ILE A 95 28.39 -2.73 -6.65
C ILE A 95 28.34 -2.07 -8.01
#